data_AF-A0A3R9I3Y9-F1
#
_entry.id   AF-A0A3R9I3Y9-F1
#
_cell.length_a   1.000
_cell.length_b   1.000
_cell.length_c   1.000
_cell.angle_alpha   90.00
_cell.angle_beta   90.00
_cell.angle_gamma   90.00
#
_symmetry.space_group_name_H-M   'P 1'
#
loop_
_entity.id
_entity.type
_entity.pdbx_description
1 polymer ?
#
loop_
_entity_poly.entity_id
_entity_poly.type
_entity_poly.pdbx_seq_one_letter_code
_entity_poly.pdbx_strand_id
1 'polypeptide(L)'
;MFKEYPDSVFLDTYIKELRAGKSLAGEENNKNKVLKTGAVSYDYFNSSEVKNLPIDYIPLDEHKVEIGDVIISRMNTSELVGAAGYVWSINSDNIYLPDRLWKVVLNDRVNPVFLWKLITNEITKLKIKRIASGTSGSMKNISKSKFLQLKVPLPPLALQNEFAYFVAQVDKSQFACEIVIKLWRNSLNSSII
;
A
#
# COMPACT_ATOMS: atom_id res chain seq x y z
N MET A 1 -17.39 -13.12 -2.35
CA MET A 1 -17.22 -12.58 -0.99
C MET A 1 -17.83 -11.19 -0.80
N PHE A 2 -17.32 -10.11 -1.40
CA PHE A 2 -17.88 -8.76 -1.10
C PHE A 2 -19.32 -8.52 -1.59
N LYS A 3 -19.81 -9.26 -2.59
CA LYS A 3 -21.17 -9.09 -3.14
C LYS A 3 -22.30 -9.53 -2.18
N GLU A 4 -21.98 -10.36 -1.19
CA GLU A 4 -22.94 -10.88 -0.20
C GLU A 4 -23.11 -9.95 1.00
N TYR A 5 -22.21 -8.98 1.17
CA TYR A 5 -22.24 -8.03 2.28
C TYR A 5 -22.51 -6.62 1.74
N PRO A 6 -23.63 -5.99 2.11
CA PRO A 6 -23.91 -4.63 1.68
C PRO A 6 -22.94 -3.64 2.35
N ASP A 7 -22.69 -2.52 1.65
CA ASP A 7 -21.99 -1.37 2.20
C ASP A 7 -22.72 -0.83 3.44
N SER A 8 -22.22 -1.16 4.61
CA SER A 8 -22.95 -1.02 5.88
C SER A 8 -22.26 -0.10 6.88
N VAL A 9 -20.94 0.09 6.75
CA VAL A 9 -20.14 0.94 7.63
C VAL A 9 -19.20 1.85 6.85
N PHE A 10 -18.61 2.84 7.52
CA PHE A 10 -17.58 3.71 6.93
C PHE A 10 -16.18 3.10 7.11
N LEU A 11 -15.21 3.54 6.30
CA LEU A 11 -13.83 3.06 6.37
C LEU A 11 -13.15 3.39 7.72
N ASP A 12 -13.58 4.44 8.42
CA ASP A 12 -13.13 4.74 9.78
C ASP A 12 -13.45 3.65 10.81
N THR A 13 -14.39 2.75 10.52
CA THR A 13 -14.66 1.56 11.33
C THR A 13 -13.45 0.62 11.32
N TYR A 14 -12.71 0.57 10.21
CA TYR A 14 -11.49 -0.20 10.07
C TYR A 14 -10.21 0.56 10.42
N ILE A 15 -10.21 1.87 10.15
CA ILE A 15 -9.02 2.71 10.16
C ILE A 15 -9.12 3.72 11.30
N LYS A 16 -8.26 3.55 12.30
CA LYS A 16 -8.09 4.48 13.42
C LYS A 16 -7.46 5.80 12.96
N GLU A 17 -6.42 5.70 12.14
CA GLU A 17 -5.63 6.85 11.71
C GLU A 17 -4.96 6.59 10.36
N LEU A 18 -4.74 7.65 9.59
CA LEU A 18 -3.89 7.65 8.40
C LEU A 18 -2.67 8.52 8.68
N ARG A 19 -1.48 7.94 8.79
CA ARG A 19 -0.23 8.65 9.06
C ARG A 19 0.51 8.95 7.77
N ALA A 20 0.94 10.18 7.58
CA ALA A 20 1.81 10.59 6.48
C ALA A 20 3.17 10.97 7.06
N GLY A 21 4.25 10.68 6.34
CA GLY A 21 5.58 11.10 6.76
C GLY A 21 6.03 12.40 6.11
N LYS A 22 7.34 12.53 5.91
CA LYS A 22 7.97 13.72 5.31
C LYS A 22 8.71 13.35 4.04
N SER A 23 8.44 14.04 2.93
CA SER A 23 9.22 13.87 1.71
C SER A 23 10.45 14.77 1.74
N LEU A 24 11.58 14.16 2.07
CA LEU A 24 12.91 14.76 1.94
C LEU A 24 13.74 13.91 0.98
N ALA A 25 14.79 14.47 0.39
CA ALA A 25 15.71 13.74 -0.47
C ALA A 25 17.13 14.22 -0.19
N GLY A 26 18.03 13.30 0.10
CA GLY A 26 19.47 13.53 0.09
C GLY A 26 20.10 12.92 -1.16
N GLU A 27 21.20 13.51 -1.62
CA GLU A 27 21.98 12.97 -2.74
C GLU A 27 22.92 11.85 -2.27
N GLU A 28 23.47 12.00 -1.07
CA GLU A 28 24.41 11.06 -0.46
C GLU A 28 23.75 9.77 0.03
N ASN A 29 24.50 8.66 0.00
CA ASN A 29 24.01 7.38 0.51
C ASN A 29 23.81 7.44 2.02
N ASN A 30 22.58 7.19 2.47
CA ASN A 30 22.21 7.18 3.88
C ASN A 30 21.60 5.83 4.26
N LYS A 31 21.83 5.36 5.49
CA LYS A 31 21.13 4.18 6.04
C LYS A 31 19.61 4.41 6.12
N ASN A 32 19.20 5.64 6.41
CA ASN A 32 17.81 6.04 6.46
C ASN A 32 17.31 6.36 5.04
N LYS A 33 16.27 5.66 4.63
CA LYS A 33 15.63 5.80 3.32
C LYS A 33 14.19 6.26 3.48
N VAL A 34 13.66 6.92 2.47
CA VAL A 34 12.24 7.27 2.40
C VAL A 34 11.64 6.71 1.12
N LEU A 35 10.41 6.22 1.19
CA LEU A 35 9.72 5.68 0.02
C LEU A 35 9.52 6.79 -1.03
N LYS A 36 9.64 6.41 -2.30
CA LYS A 36 9.09 7.19 -3.41
C LYS A 36 7.58 6.96 -3.47
N THR A 37 6.85 7.87 -4.11
CA THR A 37 5.41 7.67 -4.36
C THR A 37 5.13 6.37 -5.14
N GLY A 38 6.04 5.99 -6.04
CA GLY A 38 5.94 4.75 -6.83
C GLY A 38 6.07 3.46 -6.03
N ALA A 39 6.50 3.52 -4.76
CA ALA A 39 6.57 2.35 -3.88
C ALA A 39 5.23 1.66 -3.65
N VAL A 40 4.13 2.38 -3.89
CA VAL A 40 2.79 1.79 -3.97
C VAL A 40 2.20 2.13 -5.33
N SER A 41 2.23 1.15 -6.22
CA SER A 41 1.67 1.25 -7.58
C SER A 41 0.96 -0.04 -7.92
N TYR A 42 -0.12 0.04 -8.70
CA TYR A 42 -0.89 -1.13 -9.16
C TYR A 42 -1.28 -2.09 -8.02
N ASP A 43 -1.66 -1.53 -6.87
CA ASP A 43 -2.08 -2.24 -5.67
C ASP A 43 -1.02 -3.16 -5.02
N TYR A 44 0.27 -2.92 -5.33
CA TYR A 44 1.40 -3.66 -4.79
C TYR A 44 2.40 -2.72 -4.08
N PHE A 45 3.08 -3.23 -3.04
CA PHE A 45 4.13 -2.52 -2.33
C PHE A 45 5.53 -3.00 -2.75
N ASN A 46 6.39 -2.08 -3.17
CA ASN A 46 7.78 -2.36 -3.54
C ASN A 46 8.75 -1.62 -2.61
N SER A 47 9.43 -2.37 -1.73
CA SER A 47 10.41 -1.81 -0.79
C SER A 47 11.68 -1.26 -1.45
N SER A 48 11.92 -1.55 -2.73
CA SER A 48 13.09 -1.04 -3.47
C SER A 48 12.89 0.37 -4.02
N GLU A 49 11.65 0.86 -4.07
CA GLU A 49 11.33 2.21 -4.53
C GLU A 49 11.60 3.25 -3.45
N VAL A 50 12.88 3.49 -3.18
CA VAL A 50 13.36 4.39 -2.13
C VAL A 50 14.32 5.46 -2.65
N LYS A 51 14.47 6.52 -1.87
CA LYS A 51 15.52 7.54 -2.00
C LYS A 51 16.19 7.76 -0.63
N ASN A 52 17.39 8.33 -0.63
CA ASN A 52 18.09 8.67 0.61
C ASN A 52 17.36 9.80 1.35
N LEU A 53 17.32 9.72 2.68
CA LEU A 53 17.05 10.90 3.50
C LEU A 53 18.35 11.74 3.66
N PRO A 54 18.25 13.06 3.90
CA PRO A 54 19.40 13.89 4.23
C PRO A 54 20.19 13.33 5.42
N ILE A 55 21.53 13.48 5.41
CA ILE A 55 22.41 12.87 6.42
C ILE A 55 22.18 13.44 7.83
N ASP A 56 21.79 14.71 7.90
CA ASP A 56 21.48 15.49 9.09
C ASP A 56 20.03 15.33 9.57
N TYR A 57 19.19 14.61 8.80
CA TYR A 57 17.80 14.39 9.15
C TYR A 57 17.60 13.11 9.96
N ILE A 58 17.02 13.27 11.15
CA ILE A 58 16.59 12.16 12.00
C ILE A 58 15.08 11.93 11.76
N PRO A 59 14.69 10.82 11.11
CA PRO A 59 13.29 10.50 10.89
C PRO A 59 12.60 10.12 12.20
N LEU A 60 11.30 10.42 12.29
CA LEU A 60 10.47 9.99 13.41
C LEU A 60 10.10 8.51 13.26
N ASP A 61 10.16 7.75 14.36
CA ASP A 61 9.82 6.32 14.38
C ASP A 61 8.38 6.06 13.93
N GLU A 62 7.45 6.98 14.19
CA GLU A 62 6.05 6.87 13.74
C GLU A 62 5.88 6.83 12.21
N HIS A 63 6.89 7.30 11.46
CA HIS A 63 6.91 7.24 9.99
C HIS A 63 7.53 5.96 9.47
N LYS A 64 8.07 5.10 10.34
CA LYS A 64 8.76 3.88 9.96
C LYS A 64 7.77 2.89 9.35
N VAL A 65 8.20 2.28 8.25
CA VAL A 65 7.47 1.24 7.54
C VAL A 65 7.85 -0.11 8.12
N GLU A 66 6.85 -0.94 8.37
CA GLU A 66 6.98 -2.24 9.03
C GLU A 66 6.23 -3.31 8.23
N ILE A 67 6.68 -4.56 8.36
CA ILE A 67 5.97 -5.71 7.78
C ILE A 67 4.59 -5.79 8.43
N GLY A 68 3.55 -5.95 7.61
CA GLY A 68 2.16 -5.93 8.06
C GLY A 68 1.45 -4.60 7.84
N ASP A 69 2.19 -3.54 7.50
CA ASP A 69 1.57 -2.25 7.18
C ASP A 69 0.75 -2.32 5.89
N VAL A 70 -0.35 -1.56 5.89
CA VAL A 70 -1.07 -1.21 4.65
C VAL A 70 -0.72 0.23 4.30
N ILE A 71 -0.16 0.43 3.11
CA ILE A 71 0.26 1.73 2.61
C ILE A 71 -0.62 2.16 1.44
N ILE A 72 -1.11 3.41 1.45
CA ILE A 72 -2.04 3.96 0.45
C ILE A 72 -1.40 5.16 -0.24
N SER A 73 -1.48 5.18 -1.58
CA SER A 73 -1.13 6.30 -2.43
C SER A 73 -2.23 7.38 -2.39
N ARG A 74 -2.07 8.41 -1.55
CA ARG A 74 -3.06 9.48 -1.41
C ARG A 74 -2.98 10.53 -2.53
N MET A 75 -1.82 10.68 -3.15
CA MET A 75 -1.55 11.71 -4.15
C MET A 75 -0.64 11.15 -5.24
N ASN A 76 -1.21 10.97 -6.43
CA ASN A 76 -0.52 10.40 -7.59
C ASN A 76 -1.30 10.74 -8.87
N THR A 77 -0.92 10.18 -10.01
CA THR A 77 -1.67 10.30 -11.26
C THR A 77 -3.10 9.80 -11.10
N SER A 78 -4.01 10.21 -11.98
CA SER A 78 -5.41 9.72 -11.99
C SER A 78 -5.53 8.19 -12.04
N GLU A 79 -4.55 7.50 -12.62
CA GLU A 79 -4.50 6.04 -12.69
C GLU A 79 -4.10 5.40 -11.35
N LEU A 80 -3.11 5.97 -10.67
CA LEU A 80 -2.44 5.39 -9.50
C LEU A 80 -2.90 5.97 -8.15
N VAL A 81 -3.73 7.02 -8.17
CA VAL A 81 -4.33 7.58 -6.95
C VAL A 81 -5.26 6.54 -6.31
N GLY A 82 -5.11 6.35 -5.00
CA GLY A 82 -5.86 5.33 -4.26
C GLY A 82 -5.30 3.91 -4.36
N ALA A 83 -4.21 3.68 -5.09
CA ALA A 83 -3.50 2.41 -5.04
C ALA A 83 -3.07 2.09 -3.60
N ALA A 84 -3.16 0.83 -3.20
CA ALA A 84 -2.76 0.41 -1.85
C ALA A 84 -1.96 -0.89 -1.89
N GLY A 85 -0.92 -1.00 -1.07
CA GLY A 85 -0.07 -2.18 -0.97
C GLY A 85 0.04 -2.67 0.47
N TYR A 86 0.05 -3.99 0.65
CA TYR A 86 0.40 -4.62 1.92
C TYR A 86 1.90 -4.93 1.96
N VAL A 87 2.55 -4.60 3.07
CA VAL A 87 4.00 -4.79 3.24
C VAL A 87 4.29 -6.23 3.66
N TRP A 88 4.55 -7.10 2.66
CA TRP A 88 4.94 -8.49 2.89
C TRP A 88 6.40 -8.64 3.34
N SER A 89 7.27 -7.77 2.85
CA SER A 89 8.71 -7.81 3.11
C SER A 89 9.31 -6.41 3.01
N ILE A 90 10.45 -6.25 3.69
CA ILE A 90 11.24 -5.02 3.69
C ILE A 90 12.71 -5.42 3.46
N ASN A 91 13.40 -4.69 2.59
CA ASN A 91 14.80 -4.95 2.22
C ASN A 91 15.83 -4.19 3.07
N SER A 92 15.39 -3.29 3.96
CA SER A 92 16.24 -2.50 4.85
C SER A 92 15.48 -2.06 6.11
N ASP A 93 16.16 -2.07 7.26
CA ASP A 93 15.53 -1.77 8.56
C ASP A 93 15.06 -0.31 8.72
N ASN A 94 15.48 0.62 7.85
CA ASN A 94 15.29 2.05 8.05
C ASN A 94 14.61 2.71 6.85
N ILE A 95 13.36 2.33 6.59
CA ILE A 95 12.52 2.92 5.54
C ILE A 95 11.36 3.69 6.17
N TYR A 96 11.16 4.92 5.72
CA TYR A 96 10.17 5.85 6.26
C TYR A 96 9.17 6.34 5.19
N LEU A 97 8.00 6.76 5.63
CA LEU A 97 6.95 7.30 4.77
C LEU A 97 7.29 8.70 4.22
N PRO A 98 6.98 8.99 2.95
CA PRO A 98 6.84 10.35 2.45
C PRO A 98 5.46 10.92 2.83
N ASP A 99 5.25 12.20 2.51
CA ASP A 99 3.98 12.92 2.69
C ASP A 99 2.85 12.47 1.73
N ARG A 100 3.22 11.89 0.58
CA ARG A 100 2.32 11.42 -0.48
C ARG A 100 1.77 10.02 -0.28
N LEU A 101 2.23 9.30 0.75
CA LEU A 101 1.73 7.99 1.13
C LEU A 101 1.11 8.05 2.53
N TRP A 102 0.12 7.20 2.78
CA TRP A 102 -0.41 6.97 4.11
C TRP A 102 -0.06 5.57 4.59
N LYS A 103 0.46 5.45 5.82
CA LYS A 103 0.37 4.21 6.61
C LYS A 103 -0.96 4.18 7.31
N VAL A 104 -1.67 3.06 7.19
CA VAL A 104 -2.93 2.81 7.88
C VAL A 104 -2.63 2.34 9.29
N VAL A 105 -3.19 3.02 10.28
CA VAL A 105 -3.28 2.53 11.67
C VAL A 105 -4.66 1.93 11.83
N LEU A 106 -4.72 0.64 12.14
CA LEU A 106 -5.96 -0.12 12.24
C LEU A 106 -6.67 0.14 13.57
N ASN A 107 -7.99 0.00 13.57
CA ASN A 107 -8.75 -0.25 14.80
C ASN A 107 -8.55 -1.70 15.26
N ASP A 108 -9.02 -1.98 16.48
CA ASP A 108 -9.06 -3.33 17.01
C ASP A 108 -9.93 -4.25 16.14
N ARG A 109 -9.55 -5.54 16.07
CA ARG A 109 -10.30 -6.58 15.36
C ARG A 109 -10.44 -6.35 13.85
N VAL A 110 -9.37 -5.88 13.21
CA VAL A 110 -9.27 -5.74 11.75
C VAL A 110 -8.09 -6.54 11.24
N ASN A 111 -8.30 -7.33 10.19
CA ASN A 111 -7.19 -7.99 9.50
C ASN A 111 -6.62 -7.05 8.40
N PRO A 112 -5.30 -6.73 8.41
CA PRO A 112 -4.71 -5.81 7.44
C PRO A 112 -4.77 -6.30 5.99
N VAL A 113 -4.60 -7.60 5.74
CA VAL A 113 -4.65 -8.18 4.39
C VAL A 113 -6.07 -8.08 3.84
N PHE A 114 -7.09 -8.33 4.68
CA PHE A 114 -8.47 -8.10 4.31
C PHE A 114 -8.73 -6.64 3.96
N LEU A 115 -8.30 -5.68 4.81
CA LEU A 115 -8.49 -4.26 4.56
C LEU A 115 -7.81 -3.81 3.27
N TRP A 116 -6.57 -4.26 3.03
CA TRP A 116 -5.86 -4.01 1.78
C TRP A 116 -6.71 -4.46 0.58
N LYS A 117 -7.17 -5.71 0.56
CA LYS A 117 -8.02 -6.21 -0.54
C LYS A 117 -9.38 -5.54 -0.62
N LEU A 118 -9.94 -5.09 0.51
CA LEU A 118 -11.17 -4.30 0.53
C LEU A 118 -10.96 -2.94 -0.14
N ILE A 119 -9.84 -2.27 0.11
CA ILE A 119 -9.49 -0.98 -0.52
C ILE A 119 -9.23 -1.18 -2.01
N THR A 120 -8.51 -2.23 -2.39
CA THR A 120 -8.09 -2.48 -3.78
C THR A 120 -9.12 -3.22 -4.62
N ASN A 121 -10.28 -3.59 -4.06
CA ASN A 121 -11.36 -4.17 -4.87
C ASN A 121 -11.93 -3.11 -5.82
N GLU A 122 -12.49 -3.56 -6.94
CA GLU A 122 -12.97 -2.69 -8.01
C GLU A 122 -14.02 -1.68 -7.55
N ILE A 123 -15.00 -2.12 -6.74
CA ILE A 123 -16.09 -1.29 -6.25
C ILE A 123 -15.55 -0.17 -5.34
N THR A 124 -14.68 -0.51 -4.40
CA THR A 124 -14.06 0.48 -3.49
C THR A 124 -13.13 1.41 -4.25
N LYS A 125 -12.32 0.90 -5.19
CA LYS A 125 -11.47 1.75 -6.05
C LYS A 125 -12.29 2.75 -6.87
N LEU A 126 -13.45 2.35 -7.39
CA LEU A 126 -14.34 3.28 -8.08
C LEU A 126 -14.84 4.40 -7.15
N LYS A 127 -15.19 4.07 -5.90
CA LYS A 127 -15.57 5.08 -4.90
C LYS A 127 -14.41 6.03 -4.57
N ILE A 128 -13.19 5.48 -4.38
CA ILE A 128 -11.97 6.26 -4.12
C ILE A 128 -11.68 7.22 -5.29
N LYS A 129 -11.75 6.73 -6.52
CA LYS A 129 -11.51 7.56 -7.72
C LYS A 129 -12.51 8.72 -7.84
N ARG A 130 -13.77 8.53 -7.45
CA ARG A 130 -14.80 9.59 -7.47
C ARG A 130 -14.55 10.71 -6.46
N ILE A 131 -13.95 10.40 -5.31
CA ILE A 131 -13.63 11.41 -4.29
C ILE A 131 -12.26 12.07 -4.50
N ALA A 132 -11.42 11.51 -5.38
CA ALA A 132 -10.13 12.06 -5.73
C ALA A 132 -10.30 13.37 -6.53
N SER A 133 -9.55 14.40 -6.15
CA SER A 133 -9.66 15.76 -6.70
C SER A 133 -8.27 16.36 -6.98
N GLY A 134 -8.16 17.35 -7.86
CA GLY A 134 -6.86 17.92 -8.23
C GLY A 134 -6.94 18.97 -9.33
N THR A 135 -5.95 19.86 -9.38
CA THR A 135 -5.96 21.17 -10.07
C THR A 135 -5.49 21.17 -11.53
N SER A 136 -4.81 20.12 -12.02
CA SER A 136 -4.14 20.15 -13.33
C SER A 136 -4.38 18.90 -14.20
N GLY A 137 -5.49 18.18 -14.00
CA GLY A 137 -5.90 17.02 -14.82
C GLY A 137 -5.09 15.74 -14.61
N SER A 138 -3.77 15.85 -14.44
CA SER A 138 -2.84 14.72 -14.30
C SER A 138 -2.67 14.24 -12.86
N MET A 139 -2.51 15.14 -11.89
CA MET A 139 -2.30 14.82 -10.48
C MET A 139 -3.61 14.89 -9.68
N LYS A 140 -3.90 13.83 -8.94
CA LYS A 140 -5.08 13.71 -8.08
C LYS A 140 -4.65 13.49 -6.64
N ASN A 141 -5.50 13.92 -5.72
CA ASN A 141 -5.30 13.82 -4.29
C ASN A 141 -6.62 13.41 -3.61
N ILE A 142 -6.49 12.63 -2.55
CA ILE A 142 -7.58 12.21 -1.68
C ILE A 142 -7.42 12.92 -0.34
N SER A 143 -8.51 13.49 0.19
CA SER A 143 -8.52 14.00 1.57
C SER A 143 -8.82 12.86 2.54
N LYS A 144 -8.18 12.88 3.73
CA LYS A 144 -8.40 11.86 4.77
C LYS A 144 -9.87 11.73 5.13
N SER A 145 -10.54 12.86 5.36
CA SER A 145 -11.97 12.90 5.72
C SER A 145 -12.86 12.23 4.65
N LYS A 146 -12.68 12.55 3.36
CA LYS A 146 -13.48 11.92 2.30
C LYS A 146 -13.19 10.42 2.18
N PHE A 147 -11.92 10.01 2.34
CA PHE A 147 -11.54 8.60 2.28
C PHE A 147 -12.18 7.80 3.41
N LEU A 148 -12.09 8.28 4.64
CA LEU A 148 -12.61 7.60 5.83
C LEU A 148 -14.15 7.49 5.81
N GLN A 149 -14.85 8.39 5.11
CA GLN A 149 -16.30 8.38 4.94
C GLN A 149 -16.80 7.48 3.78
N LEU A 150 -15.93 6.73 3.11
CA LEU A 150 -16.39 5.76 2.11
C LEU A 150 -17.11 4.60 2.79
N LYS A 151 -18.31 4.28 2.30
CA LYS A 151 -19.06 3.11 2.77
C LYS A 151 -18.48 1.82 2.19
N VAL A 152 -18.38 0.79 3.04
CA VAL A 152 -17.80 -0.52 2.74
C VAL A 152 -18.54 -1.64 3.49
N PRO A 153 -18.45 -2.90 3.05
CA PRO A 153 -18.97 -4.05 3.80
C PRO A 153 -18.27 -4.25 5.14
N LEU A 154 -18.95 -4.89 6.10
CA LEU A 154 -18.41 -5.30 7.40
C LEU A 154 -18.62 -6.81 7.66
N PRO A 155 -17.79 -7.70 7.08
CA PRO A 155 -17.81 -9.10 7.45
C PRO A 155 -17.20 -9.32 8.85
N PRO A 156 -17.65 -10.34 9.59
CA PRO A 156 -17.05 -10.76 10.87
C PRO A 156 -15.54 -11.00 10.77
N LEU A 157 -14.80 -10.73 11.85
CA LEU A 157 -13.34 -10.91 11.90
C LEU A 157 -12.89 -12.32 11.51
N ALA A 158 -13.65 -13.36 11.88
CA ALA A 158 -13.33 -14.74 11.51
C ALA A 158 -13.24 -14.92 9.97
N LEU A 159 -14.19 -14.34 9.23
CA LEU A 159 -14.19 -14.38 7.76
C LEU A 159 -13.10 -13.48 7.17
N GLN A 160 -12.79 -12.35 7.80
CA GLN A 160 -11.65 -11.51 7.38
C GLN A 160 -10.34 -12.32 7.47
N ASN A 161 -10.15 -13.08 8.54
CA ASN A 161 -8.97 -13.92 8.76
C ASN A 161 -8.92 -15.10 7.80
N GLU A 162 -10.04 -15.79 7.56
CA GLU A 162 -10.13 -16.88 6.58
C GLU A 162 -9.77 -16.39 5.18
N PHE A 163 -10.33 -15.26 4.77
CA PHE A 163 -10.02 -14.63 3.50
C PHE A 163 -8.54 -14.21 3.41
N ALA A 164 -8.01 -13.57 4.45
CA ALA A 164 -6.61 -13.16 4.51
C ALA A 164 -5.66 -14.37 4.39
N TYR A 165 -5.99 -15.48 5.04
CA TYR A 165 -5.26 -16.73 4.91
C TYR A 165 -5.22 -17.20 3.45
N PHE A 166 -6.37 -17.24 2.77
CA PHE A 166 -6.43 -17.60 1.35
C PHE A 166 -5.58 -16.67 0.48
N VAL A 167 -5.70 -15.35 0.66
CA VAL A 167 -4.91 -14.35 -0.08
C VAL A 167 -3.41 -14.55 0.11
N ALA A 168 -2.96 -14.80 1.33
CA ALA A 168 -1.55 -15.03 1.63
C ALA A 168 -0.99 -16.28 0.92
N GLN A 169 -1.81 -17.34 0.75
CA GLN A 169 -1.40 -18.53 0.01
C GLN A 169 -1.29 -18.26 -1.50
N VAL A 170 -2.21 -17.48 -2.06
CA VAL A 170 -2.17 -17.11 -3.48
C VAL A 170 -0.96 -16.23 -3.76
N ASP A 171 -0.67 -15.25 -2.90
CA ASP A 171 0.46 -14.33 -3.06
C ASP A 171 1.81 -15.06 -3.03
N LYS A 172 1.99 -15.98 -2.06
CA LYS A 172 3.16 -16.89 -2.02
C LYS A 172 3.31 -17.70 -3.31
N SER A 173 2.21 -18.23 -3.84
CA SER A 173 2.22 -19.02 -5.07
C SER A 173 2.58 -18.17 -6.30
N GLN A 174 2.08 -16.93 -6.36
CA GLN A 174 2.43 -15.98 -7.43
C GLN A 174 3.91 -15.61 -7.40
N PHE A 175 4.44 -15.30 -6.21
CA PHE A 175 5.86 -14.98 -6.05
C PHE A 175 6.77 -16.16 -6.46
N ALA A 176 6.42 -17.39 -6.09
CA ALA A 176 7.14 -18.58 -6.52
C ALA A 176 7.15 -18.72 -8.06
N CYS A 177 6.00 -18.53 -8.71
CA CYS A 177 5.89 -18.53 -10.16
C CYS A 177 6.76 -17.43 -10.82
N GLU A 178 6.77 -16.21 -10.27
CA GLU A 178 7.61 -15.12 -10.79
C GLU A 178 9.10 -15.43 -10.70
N ILE A 179 9.56 -16.03 -9.59
CA ILE A 179 10.95 -16.49 -9.45
C ILE A 179 11.26 -17.51 -10.53
N VAL A 180 10.40 -18.52 -10.71
CA VAL A 180 10.60 -19.57 -11.73
C VAL A 180 10.66 -18.95 -13.13
N ILE A 181 9.78 -18.00 -13.46
CA ILE A 181 9.79 -17.29 -14.75
C ILE A 181 11.10 -16.50 -14.94
N LYS A 182 11.57 -15.78 -13.91
CA LYS A 182 12.84 -15.04 -13.98
C LYS A 182 14.03 -15.97 -14.17
N LEU A 183 14.08 -17.08 -13.43
CA LEU A 183 15.14 -18.10 -13.57
C LEU A 183 15.14 -18.72 -14.97
N TRP A 184 13.96 -19.08 -15.50
CA TRP A 184 13.82 -19.59 -16.86
C TRP A 184 14.30 -18.60 -17.91
N ARG A 185 13.92 -17.32 -17.81
CA ARG A 185 14.38 -16.26 -18.73
C ARG A 185 15.89 -16.09 -18.70
N ASN A 186 16.48 -16.10 -17.51
CA ASN A 186 17.94 -15.98 -17.36
C ASN A 186 18.66 -17.21 -17.93
N SER A 187 18.12 -18.41 -17.73
CA SER A 187 18.68 -19.65 -18.30
C SER A 187 18.60 -19.70 -19.82
N LEU A 188 17.55 -19.15 -20.43
CA LEU A 188 17.45 -19.05 -21.90
C LEU A 188 18.49 -18.07 -22.46
N ASN A 189 18.71 -16.95 -21.78
CA ASN A 189 19.70 -15.95 -22.19
C ASN A 189 21.16 -16.43 -22.02
N SER A 190 21.44 -17.31 -21.04
CA SER A 190 22.77 -17.90 -20.86
C SER A 190 23.09 -19.03 -21.84
N SER A 191 22.07 -19.62 -22.48
CA SER A 191 22.23 -20.74 -23.43
C SER A 191 22.34 -20.29 -24.89
N ILE A 192 22.35 -18.97 -25.16
CA ILE A 192 22.51 -18.38 -26.51
C ILE A 192 23.95 -17.83 -26.71
N ILE A 193 24.88 -18.14 -25.82
CA ILE A 193 26.33 -17.86 -25.97
C ILE A 193 27.06 -19.19 -26.13
#